data_AF-A0A9E9LZ36-F1
#
_entry.id   AF-A0A9E9LZ36-F1
#
_cell.length_a   1.000
_cell.length_b   1.000
_cell.length_c   1.000
_cell.angle_alpha   90.00
_cell.angle_beta   90.00
_cell.angle_gamma   90.00
#
_symmetry.space_group_name_H-M   'P 1'
#
loop_
_entity.id
_entity.type
_entity.pdbx_description
1 polymer ?
#
loop_
_entity_poly.entity_id
_entity_poly.type
_entity_poly.pdbx_seq_one_letter_code
_entity_poly.pdbx_strand_id
1 'polypeptide(L)'
;MFLLPMRLTASALAIALQVPAPRINEIVRERRGITADTALRLARYFGNAPEFWMGLQDEYDLRVSRINLGDALERIQPRAVA
;
A
#
# COMPACT_ATOMS: atom_id res chain seq x y z
N MET A 1 5.95 9.84 5.06
CA MET A 1 5.86 9.76 3.59
C MET A 1 7.24 9.92 2.97
N PHE A 2 7.74 8.89 2.26
CA PHE A 2 9.11 8.82 1.71
C PHE A 2 9.49 9.97 0.76
N LEU A 3 8.51 10.67 0.17
CA LEU A 3 8.76 11.70 -0.84
C LEU A 3 9.31 13.02 -0.30
N LEU A 4 8.95 13.39 0.94
CA LEU A 4 9.35 14.67 1.54
C LEU A 4 10.87 14.75 1.83
N PRO A 5 11.50 13.72 2.43
CA PRO A 5 12.96 13.73 2.64
C PRO A 5 13.78 13.78 1.34
N MET A 6 13.26 13.22 0.24
CA MET A 6 13.97 13.14 -1.04
C MET A 6 13.67 14.29 -2.02
N ARG A 7 12.86 15.29 -1.61
CA ARG A 7 12.39 16.39 -2.49
C ARG A 7 11.79 15.91 -3.82
N LEU A 8 11.18 14.72 -3.83
CA LEU A 8 10.58 14.10 -5.01
C LEU A 8 9.11 14.51 -5.13
N THR A 9 8.72 15.10 -6.27
CA THR A 9 7.31 15.36 -6.57
C THR A 9 6.62 14.08 -7.05
N ALA A 10 5.30 13.99 -6.86
CA ALA A 10 4.52 12.85 -7.35
C ALA A 10 4.63 12.68 -8.88
N SER A 11 4.71 13.79 -9.62
CA SER A 11 4.94 13.77 -11.07
C SER A 11 6.32 13.24 -11.44
N ALA A 12 7.37 13.64 -10.72
CA ALA A 12 8.72 13.13 -10.95
C ALA A 12 8.81 11.63 -10.65
N LEU A 13 8.19 11.17 -9.57
CA LEU A 13 8.11 9.75 -9.25
C LEU A 13 7.32 8.99 -10.34
N ALA A 14 6.20 9.51 -10.83
CA ALA A 14 5.42 8.85 -11.87
C ALA A 14 6.21 8.63 -13.16
N ILE A 15 7.01 9.63 -13.58
CA ILE A 15 7.92 9.51 -14.72
C ILE A 15 8.96 8.42 -14.46
N ALA A 16 9.60 8.43 -13.29
CA ALA A 16 10.63 7.45 -12.95
C ALA A 16 10.09 6.01 -12.87
N LEU A 17 8.84 5.84 -12.42
CA LEU A 17 8.17 4.55 -12.35
C LEU A 17 7.52 4.13 -13.68
N GLN A 18 7.53 4.99 -14.70
CA GLN A 18 6.88 4.79 -15.99
C GLN A 18 5.38 4.48 -15.85
N VAL A 19 4.68 5.28 -15.04
CA VAL A 19 3.23 5.17 -14.83
C VAL A 19 2.56 6.52 -14.99
N PRO A 20 1.25 6.57 -15.27
CA PRO A 20 0.52 7.84 -15.34
C PRO A 20 0.60 8.60 -14.01
N ALA A 21 0.88 9.90 -14.06
CA ALA A 21 0.92 10.78 -12.87
C ALA A 21 -0.34 10.70 -11.98
N PRO A 22 -1.57 10.59 -12.53
CA PRO A 22 -2.76 10.36 -11.71
C PRO A 22 -2.64 9.15 -10.79
N ARG A 23 -1.99 8.06 -11.22
CA ARG A 23 -1.82 6.85 -10.40
C ARG A 23 -1.05 7.16 -9.11
N ILE A 24 0.09 7.86 -9.21
CA ILE A 24 0.91 8.21 -8.04
C ILE A 24 0.22 9.29 -7.21
N ASN A 25 -0.46 10.25 -7.84
CA ASN A 25 -1.22 11.27 -7.13
C ASN A 25 -2.33 10.67 -6.26
N GLU A 26 -3.06 9.68 -6.78
CA GLU A 26 -4.13 9.03 -6.00
C GLU A 26 -3.57 8.16 -4.87
N ILE A 27 -2.40 7.53 -5.04
CA ILE A 27 -1.70 6.81 -3.96
C ILE A 27 -1.25 7.78 -2.86
N VAL A 28 -0.61 8.89 -3.25
CA VAL A 28 -0.15 9.93 -2.31
C VAL A 28 -1.32 10.58 -1.55
N ARG A 29 -2.51 10.64 -2.17
CA ARG A 29 -3.73 11.16 -1.54
C ARG A 29 -4.56 10.10 -0.82
N GLU A 30 -4.04 8.89 -0.68
CA GLU A 30 -4.71 7.76 0.00
C GLU A 30 -6.06 7.38 -0.65
N ARG A 31 -6.26 7.72 -1.92
CA ARG A 31 -7.47 7.39 -2.70
C ARG A 31 -7.34 6.10 -3.48
N ARG A 32 -6.13 5.55 -3.56
CA ARG A 32 -5.80 4.30 -4.23
C ARG A 32 -4.75 3.56 -3.42
N GLY A 33 -4.99 2.27 -3.19
CA GLY A 33 -4.00 1.39 -2.59
C GLY A 33 -2.84 1.01 -3.54
N ILE A 34 -1.78 0.47 -2.98
CA ILE A 34 -0.64 -0.05 -3.72
C ILE A 34 -0.99 -1.43 -4.28
N THR A 35 -0.91 -1.59 -5.61
CA THR A 35 -1.04 -2.88 -6.28
C THR A 35 0.31 -3.57 -6.42
N ALA A 36 0.33 -4.89 -6.71
CA ALA A 36 1.55 -5.62 -6.99
C ALA A 36 2.41 -5.00 -8.12
N ASP A 37 1.81 -4.54 -9.22
CA ASP A 37 2.52 -3.80 -10.30
C ASP A 37 3.20 -2.54 -9.74
N THR A 38 2.51 -1.79 -8.87
CA THR A 38 3.07 -0.56 -8.29
C THR A 38 4.18 -0.89 -7.28
N ALA A 39 4.01 -1.92 -6.48
CA ALA A 39 5.01 -2.41 -5.53
C ALA A 39 6.30 -2.84 -6.24
N LEU A 40 6.21 -3.60 -7.34
CA LEU A 40 7.38 -4.00 -8.14
C LEU A 40 8.14 -2.80 -8.72
N ARG A 41 7.42 -1.79 -9.20
CA ARG A 41 8.03 -0.56 -9.73
C ARG A 41 8.71 0.25 -8.64
N LEU A 42 8.04 0.43 -7.50
CA LEU A 42 8.60 1.14 -6.35
C LEU A 42 9.84 0.42 -5.81
N ALA A 43 9.79 -0.91 -5.68
CA ALA A 43 10.91 -1.76 -5.31
C ALA A 43 12.11 -1.57 -6.24
N ARG A 44 11.87 -1.64 -7.56
CA ARG A 44 12.91 -1.43 -8.57
C ARG A 44 13.56 -0.05 -8.49
N TYR A 45 12.78 0.98 -8.19
CA TYR A 45 13.25 2.37 -8.13
C TYR A 45 13.96 2.71 -6.81
N PHE A 46 13.42 2.28 -5.67
CA PHE A 46 13.95 2.59 -4.35
C PHE A 46 14.96 1.55 -3.81
N GLY A 47 15.16 0.43 -4.52
CA GLY A 47 16.15 -0.57 -4.14
C GLY A 47 15.77 -1.40 -2.92
N ASN A 48 14.47 -1.65 -2.72
CA ASN A 48 13.95 -2.50 -1.65
C ASN A 48 13.06 -3.61 -2.21
N ALA A 49 12.52 -4.46 -1.32
CA ALA A 49 11.70 -5.60 -1.70
C ALA A 49 10.25 -5.16 -2.02
N PRO A 50 9.57 -5.73 -3.05
CA PRO A 50 8.16 -5.41 -3.32
C PRO A 50 7.22 -5.77 -2.16
N GLU A 51 7.58 -6.78 -1.36
CA GLU A 51 6.85 -7.19 -0.16
C GLU A 51 6.81 -6.09 0.90
N PHE A 52 7.80 -5.21 0.94
CA PHE A 52 7.76 -4.03 1.82
C PHE A 52 6.55 -3.16 1.51
N TRP A 53 6.30 -2.90 0.22
CA TRP A 53 5.19 -2.05 -0.21
C TRP A 53 3.84 -2.74 -0.08
N MET A 54 3.78 -4.04 -0.39
CA MET A 54 2.56 -4.84 -0.18
C MET A 54 2.23 -4.97 1.31
N GLY A 55 3.21 -5.18 2.18
CA GLY A 55 2.99 -5.26 3.63
C GLY A 55 2.36 -3.98 4.21
N LEU A 56 2.73 -2.80 3.69
CA LEU A 56 2.09 -1.54 4.08
C LEU A 56 0.60 -1.49 3.66
N GLN A 57 0.30 -1.99 2.46
CA GLN A 57 -1.07 -2.07 1.97
C GLN A 57 -1.89 -3.05 2.80
N ASP A 58 -1.35 -4.25 3.04
CA ASP A 58 -2.00 -5.31 3.82
C ASP A 58 -2.26 -4.85 5.26
N GLU A 59 -1.30 -4.19 5.90
CA GLU A 59 -1.47 -3.66 7.25
C GLU A 59 -2.61 -2.61 7.31
N TYR A 60 -2.66 -1.70 6.33
CA TYR A 60 -3.73 -0.72 6.24
C TYR A 60 -5.09 -1.38 6.04
N ASP A 61 -5.20 -2.31 5.09
CA ASP A 61 -6.44 -3.00 4.77
C ASP A 61 -6.93 -3.81 5.98
N LEU A 62 -6.04 -4.55 6.64
CA LEU A 62 -6.35 -5.29 7.87
C LEU A 62 -6.84 -4.35 8.99
N ARG A 63 -6.19 -3.19 9.18
CA ARG A 63 -6.58 -2.21 10.21
C ARG A 63 -7.97 -1.66 9.93
N VAL A 64 -8.23 -1.21 8.69
CA VAL A 64 -9.54 -0.67 8.29
C VAL A 64 -10.63 -1.75 8.37
N SER A 65 -10.37 -2.95 7.86
CA SER A 65 -11.31 -4.07 7.96
C SER A 65 -11.61 -4.46 9.41
N ARG A 66 -10.61 -4.47 10.29
CA ARG A 66 -10.83 -4.76 11.72
C ARG A 66 -11.76 -3.73 12.37
N ILE A 67 -11.58 -2.45 12.06
CA ILE A 67 -12.45 -1.37 12.55
C ILE A 67 -13.88 -1.55 12.01
N ASN A 68 -14.02 -1.81 10.70
CA ASN A 68 -15.32 -1.94 10.05
C ASN A 68 -16.10 -3.18 10.49
N LEU A 69 -15.41 -4.29 10.74
CA LEU A 69 -16.04 -5.53 11.18
C LEU A 69 -16.40 -5.48 12.68
N GLY A 70 -15.60 -4.80 13.50
CA GLY A 70 -15.84 -4.67 14.95
C GLY A 70 -16.19 -6.01 15.61
N ASP A 71 -17.27 -6.00 16.40
CA ASP A 71 -17.78 -7.15 17.15
C ASP A 71 -18.20 -8.34 16.28
N ALA A 72 -18.39 -8.16 14.96
CA ALA A 72 -18.71 -9.27 14.07
C ALA A 72 -17.60 -10.34 14.06
N LEU A 73 -16.34 -9.94 14.27
CA LEU A 73 -15.22 -10.88 14.39
C LEU A 73 -15.29 -11.72 15.66
N GLU A 74 -15.79 -11.17 16.77
CA GLU A 74 -15.87 -11.88 18.06
C GLU A 74 -16.90 -13.02 18.04
N ARG A 75 -17.87 -12.95 17.13
CA ARG A 75 -18.89 -13.98 16.94
C ARG A 75 -18.36 -15.21 16.18
N ILE A 76 -17.19 -15.11 15.56
CA ILE A 76 -16.59 -16.21 14.81
C ILE A 76 -15.86 -17.12 15.79
N GLN A 77 -16.34 -18.34 15.94
CA GLN A 77 -15.69 -19.34 16.79
C GLN A 77 -14.47 -19.94 16.06
N PRO A 78 -13.25 -19.82 16.60
CA PRO A 78 -12.08 -20.45 16.02
C PRO A 78 -12.26 -21.96 15.96
N ARG A 79 -11.96 -22.56 14.81
CA ARG A 79 -11.96 -24.01 14.67
C ARG A 79 -10.80 -24.58 15.48
N ALA A 80 -11.08 -25.46 16.44
CA ALA A 80 -10.05 -26.26 17.08
C ALA A 80 -9.43 -27.20 16.03
N VAL A 81 -8.10 -27.16 15.90
CA VAL A 81 -7.35 -28.14 15.11
C VAL A 81 -7.14 -29.35 16.00
N ALA A 82 -7.62 -30.52 15.55
CA ALA A 82 -7.44 -31.81 16.23
C ALA A 82 -6.02 -32.34 15.99
#